data_AF-W5MCT6-F1
#
_entry.id   AF-W5MCT6-F1
#
_cell.length_a   1.000
_cell.length_b   1.000
_cell.length_c   1.000
_cell.angle_alpha   90.00
_cell.angle_beta   90.00
_cell.angle_gamma   90.00
#
_symmetry.space_group_name_H-M   'P 1'
#
loop_
_entity.id
_entity.type
_entity.pdbx_description
1 polymer ?
#
loop_
_entity_poly.entity_id
_entity_poly.type
_entity_poly.pdbx_seq_one_letter_code
_entity_poly.pdbx_strand_id
1 'polypeptide(L)'
;MADSTGSNQGNEIDENGAVGGEDTVDDVIIEQGAVVFRGYVVEAARVDNQEFVIAPEDLGGRPNEGQDSQVKDIVRNLIEIADELNRNAELESLLSRVEFDSAESLFFTVARKIFEDGINWGRVVALFHLAYKLIIKAITRDRNEIIQTIIGWVLNFIGEHVSRWIREHGGWEGVRNYSQNLRWQNVAIFAAAVLTGVLAYWKMSS
;
A
#
# COMPACT_ATOMS: atom_id res chain seq x y z
N MET A 1 37.27 -31.30 -61.50
CA MET A 1 36.82 -32.50 -60.76
C MET A 1 36.97 -32.14 -59.29
N ALA A 2 35.88 -31.70 -58.63
CA ALA A 2 35.00 -32.54 -57.78
C ALA A 2 35.73 -32.93 -56.47
N ASP A 3 35.20 -32.86 -55.25
CA ASP A 3 33.91 -32.45 -54.69
C ASP A 3 34.05 -32.46 -53.13
N SER A 4 33.34 -31.54 -52.48
CA SER A 4 32.66 -31.57 -51.16
C SER A 4 33.25 -32.02 -49.81
N THR A 5 32.67 -31.34 -48.79
CA THR A 5 32.30 -31.75 -47.39
C THR A 5 33.33 -31.47 -46.28
N GLY A 6 33.04 -30.77 -45.18
CA GLY A 6 31.77 -30.30 -44.64
C GLY A 6 31.97 -29.38 -43.41
N SER A 7 30.91 -28.63 -43.16
CA SER A 7 30.61 -27.64 -42.12
C SER A 7 30.78 -28.09 -40.66
N ASN A 8 31.10 -27.14 -39.76
CA ASN A 8 30.24 -26.90 -38.60
C ASN A 8 30.39 -25.48 -38.03
N GLN A 9 29.27 -24.75 -38.01
CA GLN A 9 29.08 -23.51 -37.27
C GLN A 9 28.93 -23.83 -35.78
N GLY A 10 29.48 -22.97 -34.94
CA GLY A 10 29.12 -22.86 -33.53
C GLY A 10 29.11 -21.37 -33.18
N ASN A 11 27.99 -20.71 -33.47
CA ASN A 11 27.64 -19.43 -32.85
C ASN A 11 27.56 -19.65 -31.34
N GLU A 12 28.46 -19.07 -30.58
CA GLU A 12 28.14 -18.72 -29.19
C GLU A 12 27.34 -17.43 -29.24
N ILE A 13 26.08 -17.58 -28.85
CA ILE A 13 25.07 -16.55 -28.75
C ILE A 13 25.37 -15.81 -27.45
N ASP A 14 25.61 -14.51 -27.53
CA ASP A 14 25.61 -13.62 -26.38
C ASP A 14 24.22 -13.68 -25.72
N GLU A 15 24.07 -14.49 -24.67
CA GLU A 15 22.92 -14.45 -23.77
C GLU A 15 23.06 -13.27 -22.80
N ASN A 16 22.99 -12.05 -23.33
CA ASN A 16 22.61 -10.89 -22.54
C ASN A 16 21.10 -10.94 -22.33
N GLY A 17 20.67 -11.76 -21.37
CA GLY A 17 19.30 -11.78 -20.87
C GLY A 17 18.95 -10.45 -20.22
N ALA A 18 17.95 -9.78 -20.76
CA ALA A 18 17.47 -8.47 -20.31
C ALA A 18 16.97 -8.48 -18.86
N VAL A 19 17.84 -8.10 -17.92
CA VAL A 19 17.49 -7.70 -16.54
C VAL A 19 16.97 -6.26 -16.57
N GLY A 20 15.80 -6.05 -17.19
CA GLY A 20 15.20 -4.71 -17.29
C GLY A 20 13.68 -4.69 -17.29
N GLY A 21 13.03 -5.85 -17.45
CA GLY A 21 11.57 -5.96 -17.41
C GLY A 21 10.98 -5.97 -16.00
N GLU A 22 11.70 -6.49 -15.00
CA GLU A 22 11.17 -6.60 -13.63
C GLU A 22 11.23 -5.28 -12.88
N ASP A 23 12.37 -4.58 -12.93
CA ASP A 23 12.56 -3.28 -12.26
C ASP A 23 11.59 -2.21 -12.78
N THR A 24 11.37 -2.16 -14.11
CA THR A 24 10.46 -1.18 -14.73
C THR A 24 8.98 -1.42 -14.40
N VAL A 25 8.57 -2.67 -14.16
CA VAL A 25 7.18 -2.97 -13.80
C VAL A 25 6.94 -2.69 -12.32
N ASP A 26 7.90 -2.95 -11.45
CA ASP A 26 7.79 -2.59 -10.04
C ASP A 26 7.75 -1.07 -9.85
N ASP A 27 8.52 -0.32 -10.64
CA ASP A 27 8.43 1.14 -10.68
C ASP A 27 7.00 1.60 -11.04
N VAL A 28 6.36 0.99 -12.05
CA VAL A 28 4.98 1.33 -12.43
C VAL A 28 3.97 1.03 -11.31
N ILE A 29 4.12 -0.11 -10.61
CA ILE A 29 3.25 -0.47 -9.48
C ILE A 29 3.42 0.51 -8.32
N ILE A 30 4.66 0.92 -8.03
CA ILE A 30 4.96 1.88 -6.96
C ILE A 30 4.44 3.28 -7.33
N GLU A 31 4.65 3.73 -8.57
CA GLU A 31 4.16 5.01 -9.08
C GLU A 31 2.62 5.09 -9.03
N GLN A 32 1.93 4.05 -9.50
CA GLN A 32 0.48 3.96 -9.39
C GLN A 32 0.05 3.89 -7.93
N GLY A 33 0.79 3.16 -7.09
CA GLY A 33 0.56 3.05 -5.64
C GLY A 33 0.61 4.40 -4.93
N ALA A 34 1.48 5.32 -5.38
CA ALA A 34 1.55 6.67 -4.86
C ALA A 34 0.27 7.48 -5.15
N VAL A 35 -0.24 7.41 -6.38
CA VAL A 35 -1.50 8.07 -6.76
C VAL A 35 -2.68 7.47 -6.02
N VAL A 36 -2.74 6.13 -5.93
CA VAL A 36 -3.81 5.41 -5.23
C VAL A 36 -3.80 5.73 -3.74
N PHE A 37 -2.63 5.75 -3.09
CA PHE A 37 -2.53 6.06 -1.67
C PHE A 37 -2.93 7.50 -1.35
N ARG A 38 -2.49 8.48 -2.16
CA ARG A 38 -2.93 9.88 -1.98
C ARG A 38 -4.43 10.03 -2.18
N GLY A 39 -4.99 9.39 -3.21
CA GLY A 39 -6.44 9.34 -3.42
C GLY A 39 -7.19 8.72 -2.25
N TYR A 40 -6.64 7.64 -1.67
CA TYR A 40 -7.18 7.02 -0.46
C TYR A 40 -7.18 7.99 0.74
N VAL A 41 -6.08 8.69 1.00
CA VAL A 41 -5.99 9.66 2.11
C VAL A 41 -7.02 10.77 1.97
N VAL A 42 -7.16 11.33 0.76
CA VAL A 42 -8.13 12.39 0.46
C VAL A 42 -9.56 11.90 0.71
N GLU A 43 -9.91 10.72 0.21
CA GLU A 43 -11.26 10.18 0.35
C GLU A 43 -11.56 9.71 1.78
N ALA A 44 -10.60 9.09 2.46
CA ALA A 44 -10.73 8.67 3.85
C ALA A 44 -10.92 9.88 4.78
N ALA A 45 -10.18 10.98 4.56
CA ALA A 45 -10.34 12.22 5.31
C ALA A 45 -11.76 12.78 5.14
N ARG A 46 -12.27 12.78 3.91
CA ARG A 46 -13.62 13.25 3.58
C ARG A 46 -14.71 12.42 4.26
N VAL A 47 -14.51 11.10 4.36
CA VAL A 47 -15.44 10.18 5.05
C VAL A 47 -15.39 10.37 6.57
N ASP A 48 -14.20 10.50 7.16
CA ASP A 48 -14.01 10.66 8.61
C ASP A 48 -14.51 12.03 9.11
N ASN A 49 -14.17 13.13 8.43
CA ASN A 49 -14.62 14.47 8.77
C ASN A 49 -14.60 15.41 7.55
N GLN A 50 -15.78 15.91 7.17
CA GLN A 50 -15.95 16.81 6.02
C GLN A 50 -15.19 18.14 6.13
N GLU A 51 -14.72 18.52 7.33
CA GLU A 51 -13.88 19.70 7.53
C GLU A 51 -12.44 19.51 7.04
N PHE A 52 -11.96 18.26 6.88
CA PHE A 52 -10.67 18.01 6.28
C PHE A 52 -10.72 18.26 4.78
N VAL A 53 -10.19 19.40 4.37
CA VAL A 53 -9.95 19.73 2.95
C VAL A 53 -8.49 19.41 2.65
N ILE A 54 -8.24 18.19 2.16
CA ILE A 54 -6.92 17.73 1.74
C ILE A 54 -6.92 17.58 0.22
N ALA A 55 -5.98 18.22 -0.44
CA ALA A 55 -5.75 18.06 -1.87
C ALA A 55 -4.56 17.11 -2.13
N PRO A 56 -4.48 16.44 -3.29
CA PRO A 56 -3.33 15.62 -3.64
C PRO A 56 -1.99 16.36 -3.52
N GLU A 57 -1.97 17.66 -3.78
CA GLU A 57 -0.80 18.54 -3.70
C GLU A 57 -0.25 18.66 -2.27
N ASP A 58 -1.12 18.70 -1.26
CA ASP A 58 -0.73 18.70 0.15
C ASP A 58 0.00 17.40 0.53
N LEU A 59 -0.28 16.34 -0.23
CA LEU A 59 0.32 15.02 -0.10
C LEU A 59 1.47 14.79 -1.10
N GLY A 60 1.91 15.81 -1.84
CA GLY A 60 3.04 15.73 -2.78
C GLY A 60 2.69 15.14 -4.15
N GLY A 61 1.39 15.06 -4.45
CA GLY A 61 0.85 14.62 -5.74
C GLY A 61 0.73 15.74 -6.76
N ARG A 62 0.28 15.37 -7.97
CA ARG A 62 -0.01 16.31 -9.05
C ARG A 62 -1.48 16.75 -9.03
N PRO A 63 -1.79 17.96 -9.52
CA PRO A 63 -3.17 18.37 -9.71
C PRO A 63 -3.93 17.40 -10.60
N ASN A 64 -5.15 17.06 -10.17
CA ASN A 64 -6.08 16.19 -10.90
C ASN A 64 -5.64 14.73 -11.13
N GLU A 65 -4.55 14.25 -10.51
CA GLU A 65 -4.13 12.84 -10.67
C GLU A 65 -5.20 11.83 -10.20
N GLY A 66 -6.02 12.21 -9.21
CA GLY A 66 -7.15 11.41 -8.73
C GLY A 66 -8.42 11.54 -9.56
N GLN A 67 -8.41 12.27 -10.70
CA GLN A 67 -9.61 12.42 -11.53
C GLN A 67 -9.86 11.24 -12.47
N ASP A 68 -8.85 10.42 -12.71
CA ASP A 68 -8.93 9.19 -13.49
C ASP A 68 -10.02 8.25 -12.93
N SER A 69 -10.93 7.78 -13.79
CA SER A 69 -12.01 6.88 -13.40
C SER A 69 -11.52 5.56 -12.80
N GLN A 70 -10.40 5.04 -13.29
CA GLN A 70 -9.79 3.81 -12.80
C GLN A 70 -9.25 4.00 -11.38
N VAL A 71 -8.53 5.10 -11.14
CA VAL A 71 -8.02 5.45 -9.81
C VAL A 71 -9.17 5.66 -8.84
N LYS A 72 -10.22 6.41 -9.23
CA LYS A 72 -11.43 6.60 -8.42
C LYS A 72 -12.09 5.30 -8.04
N ASP A 73 -12.22 4.38 -8.99
CA ASP A 73 -12.78 3.07 -8.73
C ASP A 73 -11.92 2.26 -7.74
N ILE A 74 -10.60 2.22 -7.93
CA ILE A 74 -9.67 1.54 -7.02
C ILE A 74 -9.80 2.12 -5.60
N VAL A 75 -9.71 3.45 -5.47
CA VAL A 75 -9.82 4.15 -4.18
C VAL A 75 -11.15 3.83 -3.51
N ARG A 76 -12.27 3.87 -4.23
CA ARG A 76 -13.59 3.53 -3.68
C ARG A 76 -13.61 2.12 -3.08
N ASN A 77 -13.06 1.13 -3.78
CA ASN A 77 -12.99 -0.24 -3.27
C ASN A 77 -12.10 -0.36 -2.02
N LEU A 78 -11.00 0.39 -1.94
CA LEU A 78 -10.14 0.44 -0.75
C LEU A 78 -10.86 1.08 0.44
N ILE A 79 -11.65 2.12 0.21
CA ILE A 79 -12.47 2.78 1.24
C ILE A 79 -13.56 1.85 1.74
N GLU A 80 -14.24 1.10 0.85
CA GLU A 80 -15.22 0.08 1.26
C GLU A 80 -14.59 -0.96 2.21
N ILE A 81 -13.39 -1.45 1.90
CA ILE A 81 -12.66 -2.36 2.78
C ILE A 81 -12.28 -1.67 4.11
N ALA A 82 -11.89 -0.39 4.08
CA ALA A 82 -11.49 0.37 5.27
C ALA A 82 -12.68 0.61 6.22
N ASP A 83 -13.84 0.97 5.69
CA ASP A 83 -15.07 1.17 6.46
C ASP A 83 -15.45 -0.09 7.24
N GLU A 84 -15.18 -1.26 6.66
CA GLU A 84 -15.40 -2.54 7.32
C GLU A 84 -14.38 -2.81 8.44
N LEU A 85 -13.11 -2.45 8.24
CA LEU A 85 -12.06 -2.54 9.26
C LEU A 85 -12.34 -1.60 10.44
N ASN A 86 -12.83 -0.39 10.17
CA ASN A 86 -13.06 0.67 11.16
C ASN A 86 -14.27 0.44 12.07
N ARG A 87 -15.15 -0.52 11.74
CA ARG A 87 -16.20 -0.98 12.68
C ARG A 87 -15.62 -1.61 13.95
N ASN A 88 -14.32 -1.88 14.00
CA ASN A 88 -13.64 -2.39 15.16
C ASN A 88 -13.03 -1.26 16.00
N ALA A 89 -13.76 -0.79 17.01
CA ALA A 89 -13.39 0.32 17.91
C ALA A 89 -12.00 0.18 18.59
N GLU A 90 -11.44 -1.03 18.58
CA GLU A 90 -10.12 -1.33 19.14
C GLU A 90 -8.97 -0.77 18.28
N LEU A 91 -9.13 -0.65 16.96
CA LEU A 91 -8.10 -0.11 16.06
C LEU A 91 -7.89 1.39 16.31
N GLU A 92 -8.99 2.13 16.38
CA GLU A 92 -9.00 3.57 16.69
C GLU A 92 -8.37 3.86 18.06
N SER A 93 -8.67 3.04 19.07
CA SER A 93 -8.08 3.15 20.41
C SER A 93 -6.55 3.00 20.39
N LEU A 94 -6.01 2.10 19.57
CA LEU A 94 -4.56 1.86 19.49
C LEU A 94 -3.84 2.95 18.70
N LEU A 95 -4.41 3.42 17.59
CA LEU A 95 -3.84 4.48 16.78
C LEU A 95 -3.80 5.83 17.53
N SER A 96 -4.78 6.08 18.41
CA SER A 96 -4.83 7.31 19.21
C SER A 96 -3.63 7.49 20.16
N ARG A 97 -2.97 6.39 20.58
CA ARG A 97 -1.91 6.38 21.60
C ARG A 97 -0.49 6.60 21.05
N VAL A 98 -0.34 6.66 19.74
CA VAL A 98 0.96 6.74 19.05
C VAL A 98 1.57 8.13 19.14
N GLU A 99 2.74 8.34 19.72
CA GLU A 99 3.43 9.64 19.66
C GLU A 99 4.28 9.82 18.39
N PHE A 100 4.48 11.07 17.95
CA PHE A 100 5.15 11.38 16.67
C PHE A 100 6.63 11.04 16.63
N ASP A 101 7.33 11.23 17.75
CA ASP A 101 8.79 11.06 17.80
C ASP A 101 9.21 9.60 17.59
N SER A 102 8.26 8.65 17.68
CA SER A 102 8.46 7.23 17.39
C SER A 102 7.69 6.73 16.17
N ALA A 103 7.06 7.62 15.39
CA ALA A 103 6.13 7.26 14.31
C ALA A 103 6.75 6.35 13.24
N GLU A 104 8.02 6.57 12.87
CA GLU A 104 8.72 5.73 11.89
C GLU A 104 8.90 4.30 12.40
N SER A 105 9.52 4.16 13.58
CA SER A 105 9.81 2.87 14.19
C SER A 105 8.53 2.07 14.45
N LEU A 106 7.47 2.77 14.86
CA LEU A 106 6.15 2.19 15.03
C LEU A 106 5.58 1.75 13.68
N PHE A 107 5.58 2.63 12.67
CA PHE A 107 5.01 2.35 11.36
C PHE A 107 5.57 1.05 10.80
N PHE A 108 6.90 0.94 10.68
CA PHE A 108 7.54 -0.27 10.15
C PHE A 108 7.33 -1.49 11.03
N THR A 109 7.27 -1.33 12.35
CA THR A 109 7.03 -2.48 13.24
C THR A 109 5.60 -3.00 13.12
N VAL A 110 4.62 -2.12 13.09
CA VAL A 110 3.21 -2.50 12.90
C VAL A 110 3.01 -3.05 11.50
N ALA A 111 3.58 -2.42 10.46
CA ALA A 111 3.52 -2.91 9.09
C ALA A 111 4.05 -4.35 8.98
N ARG A 112 5.25 -4.64 9.50
CA ARG A 112 5.79 -6.01 9.52
C ARG A 112 4.85 -7.01 10.17
N LYS A 113 4.19 -6.64 11.27
CA LYS A 113 3.21 -7.51 11.94
C LYS A 113 1.92 -7.70 11.15
N ILE A 114 1.43 -6.65 10.48
CA ILE A 114 0.24 -6.75 9.61
C ILE A 114 0.46 -7.82 8.54
N PHE A 115 1.67 -7.92 7.99
CA PHE A 115 2.01 -8.82 6.89
C PHE A 115 2.72 -10.13 7.32
N GLU A 116 2.83 -10.41 8.62
CA GLU A 116 3.60 -11.57 9.15
C GLU A 116 3.10 -12.91 8.59
N ASP A 117 1.77 -13.09 8.47
CA ASP A 117 1.19 -14.32 7.90
C ASP A 117 0.84 -14.19 6.41
N GLY A 118 1.45 -13.26 5.66
CA GLY A 118 1.22 -13.06 4.22
C GLY A 118 0.46 -11.80 3.80
N ILE A 119 0.10 -11.71 2.53
CA ILE A 119 -0.42 -10.49 1.90
C ILE A 119 -1.84 -10.70 1.37
N ASN A 120 -2.72 -9.74 1.63
CA ASN A 120 -4.04 -9.61 1.00
C ASN A 120 -4.47 -8.13 0.98
N TRP A 121 -5.50 -7.80 0.21
CA TRP A 121 -5.98 -6.42 0.08
C TRP A 121 -6.44 -5.79 1.40
N GLY A 122 -7.02 -6.56 2.32
CA GLY A 122 -7.37 -6.07 3.66
C GLY A 122 -6.14 -5.61 4.47
N ARG A 123 -5.02 -6.33 4.36
CA ARG A 123 -3.74 -5.95 4.97
C ARG A 123 -3.11 -4.71 4.31
N VAL A 124 -3.21 -4.62 2.98
CA VAL A 124 -2.81 -3.41 2.23
C VAL A 124 -3.62 -2.19 2.69
N VAL A 125 -4.93 -2.34 2.85
CA VAL A 125 -5.79 -1.27 3.38
C VAL A 125 -5.45 -0.93 4.83
N ALA A 126 -5.14 -1.91 5.68
CA ALA A 126 -4.71 -1.65 7.05
C ALA A 126 -3.41 -0.82 7.11
N LEU A 127 -2.45 -1.09 6.22
CA LEU A 127 -1.23 -0.28 6.07
C LEU A 127 -1.56 1.15 5.66
N PHE A 128 -2.44 1.32 4.67
CA PHE A 128 -2.88 2.64 4.20
C PHE A 128 -3.58 3.40 5.31
N HIS A 129 -4.44 2.73 6.07
CA HIS A 129 -5.20 3.35 7.15
C HIS A 129 -4.30 3.78 8.32
N LEU A 130 -3.30 2.96 8.68
CA LEU A 130 -2.27 3.32 9.64
C LEU A 130 -1.56 4.61 9.24
N ALA A 131 -1.09 4.70 7.99
CA ALA A 131 -0.40 5.88 7.49
C ALA A 131 -1.33 7.11 7.39
N TYR A 132 -2.58 6.91 6.94
CA TYR A 132 -3.61 7.94 6.92
C TYR A 132 -3.82 8.58 8.29
N LYS A 133 -3.97 7.79 9.36
CA LYS A 133 -4.13 8.33 10.72
C LYS A 133 -2.89 9.11 11.19
N LEU A 134 -1.68 8.69 10.81
CA LEU A 134 -0.46 9.47 11.07
C LEU A 134 -0.48 10.82 10.33
N ILE A 135 -0.93 10.85 9.07
CA ILE A 135 -1.07 12.07 8.28
C ILE A 135 -2.10 13.02 8.90
N ILE A 136 -3.29 12.54 9.24
CA ILE A 136 -4.34 13.36 9.89
C ILE A 136 -3.85 13.92 11.22
N LYS A 137 -3.17 13.08 12.00
CA LYS A 137 -2.60 13.53 13.26
C LYS A 137 -1.54 14.63 13.01
N ALA A 138 -0.74 14.52 11.95
CA ALA A 138 0.31 15.47 11.63
C ALA A 138 -0.29 16.82 11.24
N ILE A 139 -1.31 16.80 10.39
CA ILE A 139 -2.11 17.99 10.02
C ILE A 139 -2.72 18.63 11.27
N THR A 140 -3.33 17.83 12.15
CA THR A 140 -3.98 18.32 13.38
C THR A 140 -2.98 18.95 14.36
N ARG A 141 -1.72 18.51 14.35
CA ARG A 141 -0.64 19.07 15.20
C ARG A 141 0.23 20.10 14.46
N ASP A 142 -0.16 20.53 13.26
CA ASP A 142 0.59 21.47 12.41
C ASP A 142 2.05 21.02 12.12
N ARG A 143 2.22 19.71 11.89
CA ARG A 143 3.50 19.04 11.55
C ARG A 143 3.52 18.58 10.09
N ASN A 144 3.10 19.46 9.19
CA ASN A 144 2.91 19.14 7.76
C ASN A 144 4.21 18.69 7.07
N GLU A 145 5.37 19.07 7.61
CA GLU A 145 6.68 18.67 7.08
C GLU A 145 6.94 17.16 7.09
N ILE A 146 6.21 16.40 7.93
CA ILE A 146 6.38 14.94 8.06
C ILE A 146 5.52 14.17 7.05
N ILE A 147 4.52 14.80 6.43
CA ILE A 147 3.55 14.13 5.54
C ILE A 147 4.28 13.41 4.39
N GLN A 148 5.23 14.08 3.73
CA GLN A 148 6.02 13.49 2.64
C GLN A 148 6.85 12.30 3.11
N THR A 149 7.37 12.36 4.33
CA THR A 149 8.11 11.26 4.95
C THR A 149 7.21 10.04 5.15
N ILE A 150 5.97 10.24 5.61
CA ILE A 150 4.99 9.16 5.78
C ILE A 150 4.62 8.53 4.42
N ILE A 151 4.38 9.35 3.39
CA ILE A 151 4.14 8.86 2.02
C ILE A 151 5.34 8.00 1.58
N GLY A 152 6.57 8.48 1.81
CA GLY A 152 7.80 7.75 1.51
C GLY A 152 7.89 6.40 2.20
N TRP A 153 7.56 6.31 3.49
CA TRP A 153 7.56 5.03 4.22
C TRP A 153 6.60 4.01 3.63
N VAL A 154 5.39 4.44 3.25
CA VAL A 154 4.39 3.57 2.61
C VAL A 154 4.92 3.05 1.28
N LEU A 155 5.45 3.93 0.43
CA LEU A 155 5.97 3.54 -0.88
C LEU A 155 7.20 2.63 -0.78
N ASN A 156 8.09 2.90 0.17
CA ASN A 156 9.24 2.03 0.43
C ASN A 156 8.78 0.63 0.85
N PHE A 157 7.84 0.55 1.80
CA PHE A 157 7.30 -0.72 2.25
C PHE A 157 6.59 -1.49 1.14
N ILE A 158 5.81 -0.80 0.30
CA ILE A 158 5.18 -1.41 -0.87
C ILE A 158 6.25 -1.95 -1.81
N GLY A 159 7.24 -1.14 -2.18
CA GLY A 159 8.30 -1.54 -3.10
C GLY A 159 9.07 -2.77 -2.61
N GLU A 160 9.42 -2.82 -1.32
CA GLU A 160 10.22 -3.89 -0.74
C GLU A 160 9.43 -5.19 -0.48
N HIS A 161 8.12 -5.09 -0.17
CA HIS A 161 7.39 -6.22 0.40
C HIS A 161 6.09 -6.58 -0.30
N VAL A 162 5.47 -5.67 -1.06
CA VAL A 162 4.08 -5.82 -1.52
C VAL A 162 3.95 -5.74 -3.05
N SER A 163 4.85 -5.03 -3.72
CA SER A 163 4.88 -4.74 -5.17
C SER A 163 4.68 -6.01 -6.02
N ARG A 164 5.51 -7.03 -5.79
CA ARG A 164 5.43 -8.33 -6.49
C ARG A 164 4.06 -8.98 -6.34
N TRP A 165 3.49 -8.97 -5.14
CA TRP A 165 2.18 -9.57 -4.90
C TRP A 165 1.08 -8.80 -5.65
N ILE A 166 1.09 -7.47 -5.60
CA ILE A 166 0.12 -6.63 -6.33
C ILE A 166 0.20 -6.94 -7.83
N ARG A 167 1.41 -7.03 -8.38
CA ARG A 167 1.66 -7.39 -9.78
C ARG A 167 1.06 -8.76 -10.13
N GLU A 168 1.33 -9.78 -9.31
CA GLU A 168 0.79 -11.14 -9.50
C GLU A 168 -0.74 -11.20 -9.39
N HIS A 169 -1.36 -10.21 -8.74
CA HIS A 169 -2.80 -10.12 -8.55
C HIS A 169 -3.49 -9.15 -9.53
N GLY A 170 -2.81 -8.83 -10.64
CA GLY A 170 -3.37 -8.04 -11.74
C GLY A 170 -3.30 -6.53 -11.51
N GLY A 171 -2.31 -6.07 -10.73
CA GLY A 171 -2.13 -4.65 -10.44
C GLY A 171 -3.07 -4.13 -9.34
N TRP A 172 -3.15 -2.82 -9.21
CA TRP A 172 -4.03 -2.17 -8.23
C TRP A 172 -5.52 -2.39 -8.53
N GLU A 173 -5.87 -2.73 -9.78
CA GLU A 173 -7.23 -3.09 -10.19
C GLU A 173 -7.70 -4.41 -9.56
N GLY A 174 -6.77 -5.26 -9.12
CA GLY A 174 -7.06 -6.53 -8.46
C GLY A 174 -7.95 -6.38 -7.22
N VAL A 175 -7.93 -5.21 -6.57
CA VAL A 175 -8.78 -4.91 -5.40
C VAL A 175 -10.27 -5.03 -5.72
N ARG A 176 -10.68 -4.75 -6.97
CA ARG A 176 -12.09 -4.79 -7.40
C ARG A 176 -12.66 -6.21 -7.30
N ASN A 177 -11.87 -7.20 -7.68
CA ASN A 177 -12.28 -8.59 -7.60
C ASN A 177 -12.35 -9.03 -6.13
N TYR A 178 -11.52 -8.46 -5.26
CA TYR A 178 -11.50 -8.77 -3.84
C TYR A 178 -12.70 -8.18 -3.10
N SER A 179 -13.02 -6.89 -3.31
CA SER A 179 -14.18 -6.23 -2.69
C SER A 179 -15.50 -6.90 -3.09
N GLN A 180 -15.66 -7.28 -4.35
CA GLN A 180 -16.87 -7.96 -4.84
C GLN A 180 -17.06 -9.36 -4.25
N ASN A 181 -15.97 -10.06 -3.94
CA ASN A 181 -15.99 -11.40 -3.37
C ASN A 181 -15.88 -11.39 -1.83
N LEU A 182 -15.88 -10.21 -1.20
CA LEU A 182 -15.72 -10.05 0.23
C LEU A 182 -16.95 -10.62 0.95
N ARG A 183 -16.81 -11.86 1.45
CA ARG A 183 -17.83 -12.49 2.29
C ARG A 183 -17.61 -12.05 3.73
N TRP A 184 -18.62 -11.38 4.28
CA TRP A 184 -18.67 -10.79 5.63
C TRP A 184 -18.17 -11.68 6.79
N GLN A 185 -18.18 -13.01 6.63
CA GLN A 185 -17.70 -13.96 7.64
C GLN A 185 -16.16 -14.01 7.76
N ASN A 186 -15.42 -13.73 6.69
CA ASN A 186 -13.96 -13.80 6.72
C ASN A 186 -13.33 -12.50 7.26
N VAL A 187 -14.04 -11.36 7.13
CA VAL A 187 -13.57 -10.02 7.51
C VAL A 187 -13.35 -9.85 9.02
N ALA A 188 -14.24 -10.40 9.85
CA ALA A 188 -14.12 -10.33 11.31
C ALA A 188 -12.87 -11.05 11.85
N ILE A 189 -12.45 -12.13 11.19
CA ILE A 189 -11.24 -12.88 11.53
C ILE A 189 -9.98 -12.07 11.17
N PHE A 190 -10.02 -11.28 10.09
CA PHE A 190 -8.89 -10.48 9.63
C PHE A 190 -8.66 -9.21 10.47
N ALA A 191 -9.73 -8.50 10.85
CA ALA A 191 -9.62 -7.34 11.74
C ALA A 191 -8.97 -7.74 13.09
N ALA A 192 -9.34 -8.91 13.62
CA ALA A 192 -8.75 -9.45 14.85
C ALA A 192 -7.24 -9.76 14.73
N ALA A 193 -6.77 -10.20 13.56
CA ALA A 193 -5.35 -10.49 13.34
C ALA A 193 -4.48 -9.22 13.29
N VAL A 194 -4.94 -8.18 12.59
CA VAL A 194 -4.27 -6.85 12.55
C VAL A 194 -4.19 -6.25 13.95
N LEU A 195 -5.29 -6.31 14.71
CA LEU A 195 -5.36 -5.84 16.09
C LEU A 195 -4.43 -6.64 17.02
N THR A 196 -4.36 -7.96 16.86
CA THR A 196 -3.44 -8.81 17.64
C THR A 196 -1.99 -8.40 17.39
N GLY A 197 -1.60 -8.11 16.14
CA GLY A 197 -0.27 -7.64 15.80
C GLY A 197 0.08 -6.32 16.49
N VAL A 198 -0.82 -5.33 16.39
CA VAL A 198 -0.68 -4.05 17.09
C VAL A 198 -0.58 -4.30 18.60
N LEU A 199 -1.58 -4.93 19.24
CA LEU A 199 -1.61 -5.21 20.69
C LEU A 199 -0.38 -5.97 21.20
N ALA A 200 0.11 -6.94 20.45
CA ALA A 200 1.32 -7.69 20.82
C ALA A 200 2.57 -6.80 20.83
N TYR A 201 2.63 -5.75 19.99
CA TYR A 201 3.73 -4.77 20.04
C TYR A 201 3.68 -3.96 21.34
N TRP A 202 2.49 -3.42 21.68
CA TRP A 202 2.29 -2.66 22.91
C TRP A 202 2.55 -3.49 24.17
N LYS A 203 2.26 -4.80 24.15
CA LYS A 203 2.55 -5.73 25.25
C LYS A 203 4.05 -6.04 25.42
N MET A 204 4.84 -5.96 24.35
CA MET A 204 6.28 -6.20 24.40
C MET A 204 7.09 -4.93 24.71
N SER A 205 6.48 -3.75 24.62
CA SER A 205 7.09 -2.46 25.00
C SER A 205 6.72 -1.97 26.41
N SER A 206 5.97 -2.78 27.18
CA SER A 206 5.62 -2.55 28.59
C SER A 206 6.27 -3.60 29.48
#